data_AF-A0A9R0NS79-F1
#
_entry.id   AF-A0A9R0NS79-F1
#
_cell.length_a   1.000
_cell.length_b   1.000
_cell.length_c   1.000
_cell.angle_alpha   90.00
_cell.angle_beta   90.00
_cell.angle_gamma   90.00
#
_symmetry.space_group_name_H-M   'P 1'
#
loop_
_entity.id
_entity.type
_entity.pdbx_description
1 polymer ?
#
loop_
_entity_poly.entity_id
_entity_poly.type
_entity_poly.pdbx_seq_one_letter_code
_entity_poly.pdbx_strand_id
1 'polypeptide(L)'
;MAVVLVVLAAGGFAFLPSTANHFGYALPGADGLPYRIHHAGRDYHSSATCAGAGWCATDQPPCVPPARFGGDETSLTQVDEVSTLFGAPHAVFVTRPLPAETPLTVLVRAGPGCFVGYALMGGP
;
A
#
# COMPACT_ATOMS: atom_id res chain seq x y z
N MET A 1 23.17 -0.82 -31.28
CA MET A 1 23.50 -1.29 -29.91
C MET A 1 23.28 -0.23 -28.84
N ALA A 2 23.69 1.03 -29.02
CA ALA A 2 23.52 2.08 -28.00
C ALA A 2 22.06 2.31 -27.57
N VAL A 3 21.11 2.32 -28.53
CA VAL A 3 19.67 2.49 -28.22
C VAL A 3 19.12 1.33 -27.39
N VAL A 4 19.53 0.09 -27.66
CA VAL A 4 19.11 -1.09 -26.89
C VAL A 4 19.66 -1.06 -25.47
N LEU A 5 20.92 -0.62 -25.28
CA LEU A 5 21.51 -0.41 -23.97
C LEU A 5 20.80 0.72 -23.19
N VAL A 6 20.40 1.81 -23.85
CA VAL A 6 19.64 2.90 -23.22
C VAL A 6 18.23 2.44 -22.85
N VAL A 7 17.55 1.67 -23.69
CA VAL A 7 16.22 1.10 -23.37
C VAL A 7 16.30 0.08 -22.24
N LEU A 8 17.33 -0.77 -22.20
CA LEU A 8 17.55 -1.71 -21.09
C LEU A 8 17.92 -0.99 -19.79
N ALA A 9 18.77 0.04 -19.85
CA ALA A 9 19.12 0.84 -18.69
C ALA A 9 17.94 1.65 -18.15
N ALA A 10 17.15 2.30 -19.03
CA ALA A 10 15.94 3.02 -18.66
C ALA A 10 14.83 2.08 -18.15
N GLY A 11 14.71 0.89 -18.75
CA GLY A 11 13.82 -0.18 -18.27
C GLY A 11 14.21 -0.63 -16.87
N GLY A 12 15.51 -0.79 -16.59
CA GLY A 12 16.02 -1.18 -15.28
C GLY A 12 15.55 -0.30 -14.12
N PHE A 13 15.42 1.02 -14.32
CA PHE A 13 14.90 1.94 -13.29
C PHE A 13 13.40 1.77 -13.01
N ALA A 14 12.60 1.38 -14.00
CA ALA A 14 11.18 1.09 -13.81
C ALA A 14 10.95 -0.19 -12.99
N PHE A 15 11.91 -1.12 -13.01
CA PHE A 15 11.89 -2.37 -12.23
C PHE A 15 12.65 -2.27 -10.90
N LEU A 16 13.14 -1.08 -10.53
CA LEU A 16 13.68 -0.90 -9.18
C LEU A 16 12.55 -1.08 -8.17
N PRO A 17 12.76 -1.85 -7.10
CA PRO A 17 11.73 -2.07 -6.09
C PRO A 17 11.20 -0.76 -5.49
N SER A 18 12.05 0.25 -5.33
CA SER A 18 11.63 1.59 -4.88
C SER A 18 10.66 2.26 -5.86
N THR A 19 10.85 2.09 -7.17
CA THR A 19 9.99 2.68 -8.20
C THR A 19 8.63 2.01 -8.19
N ALA A 20 8.60 0.67 -8.14
CA ALA A 20 7.36 -0.09 -8.09
C ALA A 20 6.56 0.21 -6.82
N ASN A 21 7.23 0.30 -5.67
CA ASN A 21 6.62 0.68 -4.41
C ASN A 21 6.01 2.09 -4.45
N HIS A 22 6.70 3.03 -5.10
CA HIS A 22 6.21 4.41 -5.27
C HIS A 22 4.95 4.47 -6.14
N PHE A 23 4.84 3.62 -7.16
CA PHE A 23 3.67 3.55 -8.05
C PHE A 23 2.56 2.63 -7.54
N GLY A 24 2.64 2.14 -6.31
CA GLY A 24 1.56 1.41 -5.65
C GLY A 24 1.62 -0.10 -5.78
N TYR A 25 2.75 -0.67 -6.22
CA TYR A 25 2.97 -2.11 -6.14
C TYR A 25 3.61 -2.49 -4.82
N ALA A 26 3.06 -3.51 -4.14
CA ALA A 26 3.75 -4.13 -3.04
C ALA A 26 4.99 -4.90 -3.53
N LEU A 27 6.01 -4.95 -2.70
CA LEU A 27 7.16 -5.84 -2.85
C LEU A 27 6.92 -7.16 -2.10
N PRO A 28 7.61 -8.25 -2.49
CA PRO A 28 7.57 -9.48 -1.73
C PRO A 28 8.06 -9.28 -0.29
N GLY A 29 7.40 -9.90 0.69
CA GLY A 29 7.77 -9.87 2.12
C GLY A 29 6.79 -9.10 3.00
N ALA A 30 6.90 -9.28 4.33
CA ALA A 30 5.94 -8.74 5.31
C ALA A 30 5.90 -7.21 5.38
N ASP A 31 7.02 -6.55 5.09
CA ASP A 31 7.16 -5.09 5.12
C ASP A 31 7.13 -4.46 3.70
N GLY A 32 6.77 -5.25 2.69
CA GLY A 32 6.82 -4.85 1.29
C GLY A 32 5.69 -3.93 0.83
N LEU A 33 4.78 -3.53 1.72
CA LEU A 33 3.62 -2.71 1.36
C LEU A 33 4.04 -1.37 0.70
N PRO A 34 3.26 -0.88 -0.29
CA PRO A 34 3.56 0.36 -0.99
C PRO A 34 3.39 1.58 -0.09
N TYR A 35 4.15 2.64 -0.33
CA TYR A 35 3.93 3.94 0.33
C TYR A 35 2.60 4.58 -0.07
N ARG A 36 2.20 4.41 -1.34
CA ARG A 36 0.99 4.96 -1.94
C ARG A 36 0.08 3.83 -2.42
N ILE A 37 -1.21 3.99 -2.25
CA ILE A 37 -2.22 3.17 -2.91
C ILE A 37 -3.22 4.06 -3.62
N HIS A 38 -3.71 3.59 -4.76
CA HIS A 38 -4.73 4.27 -5.54
C HIS A 38 -6.03 3.47 -5.44
N HIS A 39 -7.08 4.09 -4.92
CA HIS A 39 -8.38 3.45 -4.75
C HIS A 39 -9.49 4.44 -5.11
N ALA A 40 -10.46 4.00 -5.92
CA ALA A 40 -11.62 4.79 -6.33
C ALA A 40 -11.27 6.20 -6.87
N GLY A 41 -10.17 6.31 -7.65
CA GLY A 41 -9.73 7.59 -8.23
C GLY A 41 -9.01 8.52 -7.25
N ARG A 42 -8.69 8.05 -6.04
CA ARG A 42 -8.04 8.82 -4.98
C ARG A 42 -6.74 8.15 -4.54
N ASP A 43 -5.77 8.96 -4.15
CA ASP A 43 -4.49 8.48 -3.62
C ASP A 43 -4.54 8.47 -2.09
N TYR A 44 -3.99 7.42 -1.50
CA TYR A 44 -3.83 7.30 -0.05
C TYR A 44 -2.39 6.98 0.26
N HIS A 45 -1.83 7.60 1.28
CA HIS A 45 -0.45 7.36 1.72
C HIS A 45 -0.40 6.85 3.14
N SER A 46 0.59 6.01 3.42
CA SER A 46 0.99 5.69 4.78
C SER A 46 2.42 6.14 4.99
N SER A 47 2.62 7.06 5.93
CA SER A 47 3.96 7.48 6.35
C SER A 47 4.76 6.37 7.04
N ALA A 48 4.10 5.25 7.31
CA ALA A 48 4.65 4.15 8.06
C ALA A 48 5.05 2.95 7.18
N THR A 49 4.66 2.94 5.90
CA THR A 49 4.99 1.87 4.95
C THR A 49 5.94 2.39 3.88
N CYS A 50 7.16 1.87 3.86
CA CYS A 50 8.16 2.29 2.90
C CYS A 50 9.16 1.16 2.64
N ALA A 51 8.69 -0.01 2.20
CA ALA A 51 9.47 -1.19 1.77
C ALA A 51 11.02 -1.12 1.80
N GLY A 52 11.60 -1.00 3.00
CA GLY A 52 13.05 -0.88 3.24
C GLY A 52 13.77 0.24 2.47
N ALA A 53 13.06 1.22 1.91
CA ALA A 53 13.68 2.27 1.12
C ALA A 53 14.33 3.31 2.05
N GLY A 54 15.65 3.48 1.96
CA GLY A 54 16.43 4.30 2.90
C GLY A 54 16.03 5.77 3.00
N TRP A 55 15.23 6.31 2.07
CA TRP A 55 14.65 7.65 2.16
C TRP A 55 13.50 7.75 3.18
N CYS A 56 13.02 6.61 3.68
CA CYS A 56 11.96 6.48 4.67
C CYS A 56 12.37 5.40 5.67
N ALA A 57 13.29 5.76 6.55
CA ALA A 57 13.72 4.91 7.66
C ALA A 57 12.65 4.96 8.77
N THR A 58 11.69 4.05 8.73
CA THR A 58 10.83 3.73 9.87
C THR A 58 11.13 2.30 10.32
N ASP A 59 11.28 2.07 11.63
CA ASP A 59 11.79 0.80 12.16
C ASP A 59 10.82 -0.39 11.94
N GLN A 60 9.52 -0.15 11.77
CA GLN A 60 8.54 -1.13 11.29
C GLN A 60 7.25 -0.44 10.79
N PRO A 61 6.54 -1.00 9.78
CA PRO A 61 5.15 -0.62 9.56
C PRO A 61 4.34 -1.03 10.81
N PRO A 62 3.60 -0.11 11.45
CA PRO A 62 2.87 -0.40 12.67
C PRO A 62 1.78 -1.40 12.29
N CYS A 63 1.97 -2.63 12.74
CA CYS A 63 0.92 -3.62 12.72
C CYS A 63 -0.19 -3.15 13.66
N VAL A 64 -1.30 -2.70 13.10
CA VAL A 64 -2.44 -2.20 13.87
C VAL A 64 -3.53 -3.29 13.92
N PRO A 65 -3.98 -3.71 15.10
CA PRO A 65 -5.07 -4.67 15.20
C PRO A 65 -6.41 -4.02 14.79
N PRO A 66 -7.37 -4.78 14.26
CA PRO A 66 -8.66 -4.26 13.80
C PRO A 66 -9.42 -3.48 14.88
N ALA A 67 -9.19 -3.81 16.16
CA ALA A 67 -9.76 -3.13 17.33
C ALA A 67 -9.51 -1.63 17.36
N ARG A 68 -8.39 -1.16 16.78
CA ARG A 68 -8.07 0.27 16.70
C ARG A 68 -8.92 1.02 15.67
N PHE A 69 -9.56 0.31 14.76
CA PHE A 69 -10.46 0.85 13.75
C PHE A 69 -11.94 0.68 14.11
N GLY A 70 -12.23 0.31 15.37
CA GLY A 70 -13.59 0.27 15.89
C GLY A 70 -14.27 -1.10 15.89
N GLY A 71 -13.55 -2.21 15.73
CA GLY A 71 -14.14 -3.55 15.83
C GLY A 71 -13.16 -4.70 15.57
N ASP A 72 -13.67 -5.81 15.06
CA ASP A 72 -12.87 -6.96 14.63
C ASP A 72 -12.78 -7.00 13.09
N GLU A 73 -12.28 -8.09 12.51
CA GLU A 73 -12.24 -8.18 11.03
C GLU A 73 -13.64 -8.16 10.38
N THR A 74 -14.70 -8.48 11.12
CA THR A 74 -16.08 -8.45 10.61
C THR A 74 -16.64 -7.02 10.51
N SER A 75 -16.03 -6.06 11.21
CA SER A 75 -16.30 -4.63 11.03
C SER A 75 -15.58 -4.03 9.83
N LEU A 76 -14.86 -4.84 9.05
CA LEU A 76 -14.16 -4.41 7.84
C LEU A 76 -14.88 -4.94 6.60
N THR A 77 -14.90 -4.13 5.55
CA THR A 77 -15.36 -4.54 4.23
C THR A 77 -14.20 -4.45 3.26
N GLN A 78 -13.86 -5.56 2.60
CA GLN A 78 -12.89 -5.54 1.50
C GLN A 78 -13.49 -4.76 0.32
N VAL A 79 -12.72 -3.81 -0.21
CA VAL A 79 -13.14 -2.92 -1.30
C VAL A 79 -12.20 -2.95 -2.49
N ASP A 80 -10.96 -3.44 -2.32
CA ASP A 80 -9.96 -3.46 -3.39
C ASP A 80 -8.82 -4.44 -3.06
N GLU A 81 -7.82 -4.50 -3.93
CA GLU A 81 -6.57 -5.23 -3.75
C GLU A 81 -5.36 -4.46 -4.27
N VAL A 82 -4.25 -4.51 -3.53
CA VAL A 82 -2.94 -4.01 -3.95
C VAL A 82 -2.15 -5.15 -4.55
N SER A 83 -1.72 -5.01 -5.80
CA SER A 83 -0.89 -6.01 -6.48
C SER A 83 0.53 -6.04 -5.93
N THR A 84 1.08 -7.25 -5.79
CA THR A 84 2.49 -7.48 -5.42
C THR A 84 3.28 -7.85 -6.67
N LEU A 85 4.47 -7.27 -6.86
CA LEU A 85 5.28 -7.50 -8.07
C LEU A 85 5.58 -8.98 -8.36
N PHE A 86 5.69 -9.81 -7.32
CA PHE A 86 5.96 -11.26 -7.43
C PHE A 86 5.32 -12.03 -6.28
N GLY A 87 4.04 -11.81 -6.01
CA GLY A 87 3.35 -12.46 -4.89
C GLY A 87 1.84 -12.35 -4.93
N ALA A 88 1.20 -12.86 -3.87
CA ALA A 88 -0.23 -12.67 -3.67
C ALA A 88 -0.54 -11.19 -3.44
N PRO A 89 -1.69 -10.68 -3.91
CA PRO A 89 -2.10 -9.33 -3.63
C PRO A 89 -2.50 -9.15 -2.15
N HIS A 90 -2.48 -7.90 -1.69
CA HIS A 90 -2.96 -7.53 -0.36
C HIS A 90 -4.36 -6.94 -0.45
N ALA A 91 -5.30 -7.49 0.31
CA ALA A 91 -6.66 -6.94 0.37
C ALA A 91 -6.70 -5.55 1.05
N VAL A 92 -7.49 -4.65 0.45
CA VAL A 92 -7.77 -3.31 0.93
C VAL A 92 -9.17 -3.27 1.53
N PHE A 93 -9.30 -2.63 2.68
CA PHE A 93 -10.51 -2.59 3.49
C PHE A 93 -10.89 -1.15 3.86
N VAL A 94 -12.18 -0.97 4.14
CA VAL A 94 -12.72 0.19 4.86
C VAL A 94 -13.50 -0.28 6.08
N THR A 95 -13.62 0.58 7.09
CA THR A 95 -14.45 0.32 8.26
C THR A 95 -15.93 0.38 7.91
N ARG A 96 -16.74 -0.45 8.56
CA ARG A 96 -18.21 -0.38 8.48
C ARG A 96 -18.78 0.68 9.43
N PRO A 97 -19.91 1.32 9.07
CA PRO A 97 -20.60 1.21 7.78
C PRO A 97 -19.77 1.85 6.66
N LEU A 98 -19.96 1.38 5.42
CA LEU A 98 -19.26 1.95 4.26
C LEU A 98 -19.59 3.45 4.21
N PRO A 99 -18.59 4.35 4.20
CA PRO A 99 -18.86 5.78 4.13
C PRO A 99 -19.62 6.10 2.83
N ALA A 100 -20.61 6.98 2.93
CA ALA A 100 -21.33 7.48 1.75
C ALA A 100 -20.43 8.37 0.86
N GLU A 101 -19.36 8.91 1.45
CA GLU A 101 -18.35 9.75 0.81
C GLU A 101 -17.01 9.01 0.72
N THR A 102 -16.01 9.67 0.12
CA THR A 102 -14.64 9.14 0.02
C THR A 102 -14.11 8.81 1.42
N PRO A 103 -13.65 7.57 1.68
CA PRO A 103 -13.08 7.23 2.97
C PRO A 103 -11.85 8.10 3.24
N LEU A 104 -11.72 8.61 4.48
CA LEU A 104 -10.51 9.35 4.88
C LEU A 104 -9.32 8.42 5.12
N THR A 105 -9.59 7.13 5.32
CA THR A 105 -8.58 6.11 5.55
C THR A 105 -9.04 4.80 4.95
N VAL A 106 -8.12 4.12 4.27
CA VAL A 106 -8.27 2.73 3.86
C VAL A 106 -7.22 1.90 4.58
N LEU A 107 -7.50 0.61 4.74
CA LEU A 107 -6.68 -0.31 5.52
C LEU A 107 -6.16 -1.42 4.61
N VAL A 108 -4.88 -1.74 4.68
CA VAL A 108 -4.31 -2.88 3.93
C VAL A 108 -3.96 -3.98 4.91
N ARG A 109 -4.36 -5.22 4.61
CA ARG A 109 -3.99 -6.38 5.43
C ARG A 109 -2.54 -6.78 5.16
N ALA A 110 -1.67 -6.58 6.16
CA ALA A 110 -0.26 -6.98 6.12
C ALA A 110 -0.04 -8.44 6.56
N GLY A 111 -0.99 -9.00 7.31
CA GLY A 111 -0.95 -10.39 7.80
C GLY A 111 -2.20 -10.73 8.63
N PRO A 112 -2.28 -11.93 9.22
CA PRO A 112 -3.39 -12.31 10.09
C PRO A 112 -3.56 -11.34 11.26
N GLY A 113 -4.73 -10.70 11.38
CA GLY A 113 -5.01 -9.71 12.43
C GLY A 113 -4.19 -8.43 12.36
N CYS A 114 -3.48 -8.20 11.25
CA CYS A 114 -2.52 -7.12 11.09
C CYS A 114 -2.90 -6.20 9.93
N PHE A 115 -3.21 -4.94 10.24
CA PHE A 115 -3.64 -3.95 9.29
C PHE A 115 -2.76 -2.71 9.34
N VAL A 116 -2.59 -2.07 8.19
CA VAL A 116 -1.90 -0.79 8.07
C VAL A 116 -2.81 0.24 7.46
N GLY A 117 -2.91 1.41 8.09
CA GLY A 117 -3.75 2.50 7.64
C GLY A 117 -3.04 3.40 6.63
N TYR A 118 -3.79 3.81 5.61
CA TYR A 118 -3.40 4.75 4.57
C TYR A 118 -4.39 5.92 4.57
N ALA A 119 -3.87 7.12 4.82
CA ALA A 119 -4.67 8.34 4.88
C ALA A 119 -4.88 8.93 3.48
N LEU A 120 -6.07 9.45 3.23
CA LEU A 120 -6.43 10.13 1.99
C LEU A 120 -5.48 11.32 1.73
N MET A 121 -4.95 11.41 0.51
CA MET A 121 -4.14 12.52 0.06
C MET A 121 -4.98 13.55 -0.67
N GLY A 122 -4.82 14.81 -0.26
CA GLY A 122 -5.68 15.90 -0.70
C GLY A 122 -7.07 15.82 -0.04
N GLY A 123 -7.55 16.95 0.48
CA GLY A 123 -8.91 17.08 0.99
C GLY A 123 -9.96 16.84 -0.11
N PRO A 124 -11.26 16.86 0.22
CA PRO A 124 -12.33 16.59 -0.75
C PRO A 124 -12.09 17.26 -2.10
#